data_AF-A0A537JBG0-F1
#
_entry.id   AF-A0A537JBG0-F1
#
_cell.length_a   1.000
_cell.length_b   1.000
_cell.length_c   1.000
_cell.angle_alpha   90.00
_cell.angle_beta   90.00
_cell.angle_gamma   90.00
#
_symmetry.space_group_name_H-M   'P 1'
#
loop_
_entity.id
_entity.type
_entity.pdbx_description
1 polymer ?
#
loop_
_entity_poly.entity_id
_entity_poly.type
_entity_poly.pdbx_seq_one_letter_code
_entity_poly.pdbx_strand_id
1 'polypeptide(L)'
;MDLRPADIAMRQFTRKLRGVDSEEVKLFLVEVAATLERINSELTRVTLERTELQASLKKAIAEAEDLKKQLANTQEKITAHHKQENQMAQALLSAQKATDDLIQSSKGRADRIVTEAKASALLATEAARKEAAEAKTQAQTIVEAARKEAAELLRATQAQAQEAVKAAERAAETRMAQAQRDAERMMEEARHSVAEIQQTALQQVEQFMTNIKAFMSNWEGLSRSLEVLARDQAEALETIAGTRAEVESDVLPLLRDLLRGLRAGADIGLREPAPAPAAAPSPPPPPPKPAAAPPARPAVREPAAAPSARPAAREPAAASHPPTPSQPVSPPKGVQPVRPSPAPAPERVPAGAAQAQGEIVVSPVGSYLQASRLVTAVSKIKGVKTARLRAYSKGMITIDVLTEEGTLAGIGAD
;
A
#
# COMPACT_ATOMS: atom_id res chain seq x y z
N MET A 1 52.22 -130.76 14.14
CA MET A 1 52.05 -130.97 12.68
C MET A 1 50.59 -130.68 12.35
N ASP A 2 50.27 -130.22 11.15
CA ASP A 2 48.85 -130.07 10.77
C ASP A 2 48.38 -131.40 10.16
N LEU A 3 47.78 -132.26 10.99
CA LEU A 3 47.32 -133.59 10.61
C LEU A 3 46.20 -133.49 9.57
N ARG A 4 46.47 -133.94 8.34
CA ARG A 4 45.47 -133.99 7.27
C ARG A 4 44.58 -135.22 7.44
N PRO A 5 43.34 -135.22 6.91
CA PRO A 5 42.49 -136.41 6.89
C PRO A 5 43.17 -137.65 6.27
N ALA A 6 44.07 -137.45 5.29
CA ALA A 6 44.89 -138.51 4.71
C ALA A 6 45.90 -139.10 5.71
N ASP A 7 46.57 -138.26 6.50
CA ASP A 7 47.56 -138.69 7.49
C ASP A 7 46.90 -139.48 8.64
N ILE A 8 45.66 -139.12 8.98
CA ILE A 8 44.81 -139.86 9.92
C ILE A 8 44.39 -141.21 9.34
N ALA A 9 43.94 -141.25 8.08
CA ALA A 9 43.55 -142.49 7.40
C ALA A 9 44.73 -143.46 7.16
N MET A 10 45.96 -142.95 7.04
CA MET A 10 47.18 -143.73 6.82
C MET A 10 47.98 -144.03 8.10
N ARG A 11 47.51 -143.60 9.29
CA ARG A 11 48.25 -143.79 10.54
C ARG A 11 48.39 -145.27 10.88
N GLN A 12 49.63 -145.77 10.83
CA GLN A 12 49.99 -147.07 11.37
C GLN A 12 50.31 -146.94 12.87
N PHE A 13 50.03 -148.00 13.63
CA PHE A 13 50.26 -148.09 15.06
C PHE A 13 50.95 -149.40 15.44
N THR A 14 51.76 -149.35 16.48
CA THR A 14 52.55 -150.48 16.97
C THR A 14 51.67 -151.60 17.51
N ARG A 15 51.99 -152.86 17.19
CA ARG A 15 51.24 -154.04 17.66
C ARG A 15 51.93 -154.70 18.86
N LYS A 16 51.16 -155.01 19.89
CA LYS A 16 51.55 -155.76 21.10
C LYS A 16 50.77 -157.09 21.17
N LEU A 17 51.14 -157.94 22.12
CA LEU A 17 50.65 -159.33 22.24
C LEU A 17 49.13 -159.48 22.45
N ARG A 18 48.40 -158.38 22.71
CA ARG A 18 46.93 -158.31 22.76
C ARG A 18 46.37 -157.08 22.03
N GLY A 19 46.85 -156.79 20.81
CA GLY A 19 46.27 -155.78 19.92
C GLY A 19 47.19 -154.59 19.63
N VAL A 20 46.61 -153.42 19.42
CA VAL A 20 47.34 -152.17 19.15
C VAL A 20 47.83 -151.53 20.45
N ASP A 21 48.94 -150.80 20.41
CA ASP A 21 49.44 -150.06 21.57
C ASP A 21 48.49 -148.91 21.98
N SER A 22 47.86 -149.05 23.15
CA SER A 22 46.86 -148.09 23.63
C SER A 22 47.46 -146.71 23.90
N GLU A 23 48.73 -146.60 24.31
CA GLU A 23 49.34 -145.29 24.58
C GLU A 23 49.68 -144.54 23.29
N GLU A 24 50.14 -145.23 22.24
CA GLU A 24 50.36 -144.61 20.93
C GLU A 24 49.05 -144.08 20.33
N VAL A 25 47.97 -144.87 20.43
CA VAL A 25 46.63 -144.46 19.98
C VAL A 25 46.10 -143.26 20.79
N LYS A 26 46.26 -143.24 22.12
CA LYS A 26 45.86 -142.10 22.97
C LYS A 26 46.60 -140.82 22.58
N LEU A 27 47.93 -140.87 22.46
CA LEU A 27 48.75 -139.70 22.11
C LEU A 27 48.36 -139.15 20.72
N PHE A 28 48.13 -140.04 19.75
CA PHE A 28 47.67 -139.63 18.43
C PHE A 28 46.26 -139.03 18.45
N LEU A 29 45.32 -139.60 19.21
CA LEU A 29 43.97 -139.03 19.37
C LEU A 29 43.98 -137.66 20.04
N VAL A 30 44.94 -137.39 20.94
CA VAL A 30 45.16 -136.05 21.53
C VAL A 30 45.68 -135.06 20.47
N GLU A 31 46.61 -135.47 19.60
CA GLU A 31 47.08 -134.60 18.49
C GLU A 31 45.95 -134.32 17.47
N VAL A 32 45.13 -135.32 17.14
CA VAL A 32 43.94 -135.17 16.29
C VAL A 32 42.91 -134.22 16.92
N ALA A 33 42.63 -134.38 18.22
CA ALA A 33 41.69 -133.52 18.94
C ALA A 33 42.15 -132.05 18.97
N ALA A 34 43.43 -131.81 19.30
CA ALA A 34 44.00 -130.46 19.30
C ALA A 34 44.04 -129.82 17.90
N THR A 35 44.27 -130.62 16.85
CA THR A 35 44.21 -130.15 15.45
C THR A 35 42.78 -129.78 15.05
N LEU A 36 41.79 -130.60 15.43
CA LEU A 36 40.38 -130.35 15.15
C LEU A 36 39.83 -129.14 15.94
N GLU A 37 40.27 -128.96 17.18
CA GLU A 37 39.97 -127.77 18.00
C GLU A 37 40.55 -126.49 17.38
N ARG A 38 41.81 -126.50 16.91
CA ARG A 38 42.40 -125.41 16.13
C ARG A 38 41.53 -125.10 14.90
N ILE A 39 41.23 -126.09 14.07
CA ILE A 39 40.45 -125.90 12.83
C ILE A 39 39.06 -125.32 13.15
N ASN A 40 38.41 -125.74 14.23
CA ASN A 40 37.14 -125.16 14.67
C ASN A 40 37.28 -123.69 15.13
N SER A 41 38.37 -123.34 15.83
CA SER A 41 38.66 -121.95 16.23
C SER A 41 38.96 -121.04 15.02
N GLU A 42 39.66 -121.56 14.01
CA GLU A 42 39.94 -120.84 12.76
C GLU A 42 38.67 -120.71 11.90
N LEU A 43 37.87 -121.77 11.79
CA LEU A 43 36.60 -121.74 11.06
C LEU A 43 35.61 -120.75 11.69
N THR A 44 35.44 -120.78 13.02
CA THR A 44 34.56 -119.82 13.72
C THR A 44 35.06 -118.39 13.53
N ARG A 45 36.36 -118.14 13.69
CA ARG A 45 36.98 -116.83 13.39
C ARG A 45 36.71 -116.37 11.95
N VAL A 46 36.96 -117.22 10.94
CA VAL A 46 36.74 -116.88 9.52
C VAL A 46 35.25 -116.65 9.23
N THR A 47 34.33 -117.36 9.90
CA THR A 47 32.89 -117.05 9.77
C THR A 47 32.52 -115.71 10.38
N LEU A 48 33.10 -115.32 11.52
CA LEU A 48 32.90 -114.00 12.13
C LEU A 48 33.43 -112.88 11.21
N GLU A 49 34.70 -112.96 10.80
CA GLU A 49 35.33 -112.01 9.86
C GLU A 49 34.52 -111.89 8.55
N ARG A 50 34.01 -113.02 8.01
CA ARG A 50 33.11 -113.01 6.85
C ARG A 50 31.79 -112.28 7.14
N THR A 51 31.17 -112.48 8.30
CA THR A 51 29.91 -111.78 8.64
C THR A 51 30.10 -110.29 8.86
N GLU A 52 31.23 -109.87 9.45
CA GLU A 52 31.60 -108.47 9.62
C GLU A 52 31.86 -107.79 8.28
N LEU A 53 32.64 -108.42 7.39
CA LEU A 53 32.87 -107.95 6.02
C LEU A 53 31.58 -107.91 5.19
N GLN A 54 30.66 -108.87 5.38
CA GLN A 54 29.35 -108.84 4.73
C GLN A 54 28.44 -107.73 5.28
N ALA A 55 28.55 -107.38 6.56
CA ALA A 55 27.82 -106.28 7.17
C ALA A 55 28.37 -104.91 6.71
N SER A 56 29.69 -104.74 6.68
CA SER A 56 30.32 -103.50 6.20
C SER A 56 30.10 -103.27 4.71
N LEU A 57 30.13 -104.32 3.88
CA LEU A 57 29.78 -104.24 2.46
C LEU A 57 28.31 -103.83 2.25
N LYS A 58 27.36 -104.37 3.02
CA LYS A 58 25.95 -103.94 2.99
C LYS A 58 25.81 -102.46 3.38
N LYS A 59 26.53 -102.01 4.41
CA LYS A 59 26.53 -100.61 4.87
C LYS A 59 27.07 -99.67 3.79
N ALA A 60 28.20 -100.02 3.15
CA ALA A 60 28.80 -99.25 2.07
C ALA A 60 27.90 -99.16 0.82
N ILE A 61 27.14 -100.22 0.49
CA ILE A 61 26.13 -100.16 -0.59
C ILE A 61 25.01 -99.19 -0.25
N ALA A 62 24.45 -99.24 0.97
CA ALA A 62 23.40 -98.32 1.39
C ALA A 62 23.87 -96.85 1.38
N GLU A 63 25.07 -96.58 1.89
CA GLU A 63 25.70 -95.25 1.84
C GLU A 63 25.92 -94.76 0.39
N ALA A 64 26.35 -95.65 -0.51
CA ALA A 64 26.50 -95.33 -1.93
C ALA A 64 25.16 -95.08 -2.65
N GLU A 65 24.07 -95.72 -2.24
CA GLU A 65 22.73 -95.41 -2.76
C GLU A 65 22.20 -94.08 -2.24
N ASP A 66 22.38 -93.77 -0.94
CA ASP A 66 21.90 -92.51 -0.38
C ASP A 66 22.71 -91.32 -0.90
N LEU A 67 24.02 -91.47 -1.13
CA LEU A 67 24.82 -90.48 -1.84
C LEU A 67 24.34 -90.26 -3.29
N LYS A 68 23.92 -91.30 -4.01
CA LYS A 68 23.32 -91.15 -5.35
C LYS A 68 21.97 -90.41 -5.29
N LYS A 69 21.12 -90.70 -4.31
CA LYS A 69 19.84 -89.99 -4.08
C LYS A 69 20.08 -88.51 -3.76
N GLN A 70 21.08 -88.22 -2.93
CA GLN A 70 21.49 -86.84 -2.61
C GLN A 70 22.02 -86.11 -3.85
N LEU A 71 22.89 -86.74 -4.65
CA LEU A 71 23.46 -86.14 -5.87
C LEU A 71 22.37 -85.84 -6.92
N ALA A 72 21.41 -86.74 -7.12
CA ALA A 72 20.26 -86.48 -7.99
C ALA A 72 19.42 -85.28 -7.51
N ASN A 73 19.14 -85.21 -6.20
CA ASN A 73 18.38 -84.12 -5.57
C ASN A 73 19.12 -82.77 -5.65
N THR A 74 20.45 -82.74 -5.48
CA THR A 74 21.23 -81.50 -5.68
C THR A 74 21.29 -81.09 -7.15
N GLN A 75 21.38 -82.03 -8.09
CA GLN A 75 21.36 -81.73 -9.52
C GLN A 75 20.00 -81.16 -9.97
N GLU A 76 18.88 -81.69 -9.46
CA GLU A 76 17.55 -81.14 -9.68
C GLU A 76 17.45 -79.70 -9.15
N LYS A 77 17.93 -79.44 -7.93
CA LYS A 77 17.99 -78.08 -7.36
C LYS A 77 18.87 -77.12 -8.17
N ILE A 78 20.02 -77.56 -8.66
CA ILE A 78 20.91 -76.75 -9.50
C ILE A 78 20.20 -76.35 -10.80
N THR A 79 19.54 -77.29 -11.48
CA THR A 79 18.78 -76.98 -12.71
C THR A 79 17.55 -76.09 -12.46
N ALA A 80 16.88 -76.26 -11.32
CA ALA A 80 15.79 -75.37 -10.89
C ALA A 80 16.28 -73.94 -10.61
N HIS A 81 17.43 -73.78 -9.93
CA HIS A 81 18.02 -72.47 -9.67
C HIS A 81 18.52 -71.78 -10.95
N HIS A 82 19.18 -72.49 -11.88
CA HIS A 82 19.54 -71.89 -13.16
C HIS A 82 18.31 -71.50 -14.00
N LYS A 83 17.19 -72.23 -13.91
CA LYS A 83 15.93 -71.82 -14.55
C LYS A 83 15.38 -70.54 -13.94
N GLN A 84 15.42 -70.42 -12.61
CA GLN A 84 15.02 -69.20 -11.88
C GLN A 84 15.94 -68.01 -12.21
N GLU A 85 17.26 -68.22 -12.24
CA GLU A 85 18.29 -67.24 -12.59
C GLU A 85 18.07 -66.66 -13.99
N ASN A 86 17.85 -67.53 -14.99
CA ASN A 86 17.51 -67.11 -16.35
C ASN A 86 16.20 -66.32 -16.43
N GLN A 87 15.17 -66.70 -15.66
CA GLN A 87 13.92 -65.94 -15.57
C GLN A 87 14.13 -64.56 -14.92
N MET A 88 14.96 -64.47 -13.89
CA MET A 88 15.30 -63.19 -13.25
C MET A 88 16.15 -62.30 -14.17
N ALA A 89 17.12 -62.86 -14.90
CA ALA A 89 17.88 -62.12 -15.91
C ALA A 89 16.97 -61.57 -17.04
N GLN A 90 16.03 -62.38 -17.53
CA GLN A 90 15.05 -61.95 -18.54
C GLN A 90 14.10 -60.86 -17.99
N ALA A 91 13.70 -60.94 -16.72
CA ALA A 91 12.88 -59.92 -16.07
C ALA A 91 13.65 -58.61 -15.83
N LEU A 92 14.94 -58.67 -15.50
CA LEU A 92 15.80 -57.48 -15.37
C LEU A 92 16.02 -56.80 -16.72
N LEU A 93 16.26 -57.57 -17.80
CA LEU A 93 16.39 -57.03 -19.15
C LEU A 93 15.09 -56.39 -19.67
N SER A 94 13.93 -56.98 -19.39
CA SER A 94 12.65 -56.39 -19.79
C SER A 94 12.29 -55.15 -18.96
N ALA A 95 12.59 -55.14 -17.66
CA ALA A 95 12.46 -53.97 -16.79
C ALA A 95 13.39 -52.82 -17.20
N GLN A 96 14.65 -53.12 -17.57
CA GLN A 96 15.58 -52.15 -18.11
C GLN A 96 15.04 -51.54 -19.41
N LYS A 97 14.67 -52.38 -20.39
CA LYS A 97 14.12 -51.87 -21.66
C LYS A 97 12.86 -51.03 -21.46
N ALA A 98 11.92 -51.47 -20.62
CA ALA A 98 10.72 -50.70 -20.31
C ALA A 98 11.04 -49.35 -19.63
N THR A 99 12.13 -49.28 -18.86
CA THR A 99 12.64 -48.04 -18.26
C THR A 99 13.25 -47.12 -19.32
N ASP A 100 14.04 -47.65 -20.26
CA ASP A 100 14.63 -46.89 -21.36
C ASP A 100 13.54 -46.35 -22.33
N ASP A 101 12.57 -47.18 -22.71
CA ASP A 101 11.39 -46.80 -23.51
C ASP A 101 10.56 -45.71 -22.78
N LEU A 102 10.43 -45.80 -21.45
CA LEU A 102 9.76 -44.79 -20.62
C LEU A 102 10.57 -43.49 -20.56
N ILE A 103 11.89 -43.55 -20.41
CA ILE A 103 12.78 -42.37 -20.42
C ILE A 103 12.71 -41.66 -21.78
N GLN A 104 12.84 -42.41 -22.89
CA GLN A 104 12.82 -41.85 -24.24
C GLN A 104 11.45 -41.25 -24.58
N SER A 105 10.36 -41.95 -24.28
CA SER A 105 9.00 -41.43 -24.50
C SER A 105 8.62 -40.28 -23.55
N SER A 106 9.26 -40.17 -22.38
CA SER A 106 9.07 -39.04 -21.46
C SER A 106 9.84 -37.80 -21.91
N LYS A 107 11.09 -37.97 -22.38
CA LYS A 107 11.87 -36.90 -23.05
C LYS A 107 11.10 -36.35 -24.25
N GLY A 108 10.71 -37.20 -25.19
CA GLY A 108 9.94 -36.78 -26.37
C GLY A 108 8.57 -36.16 -26.06
N ARG A 109 7.96 -36.45 -24.91
CA ARG A 109 6.76 -35.74 -24.43
C ARG A 109 7.09 -34.37 -23.84
N ALA A 110 8.15 -34.27 -23.02
CA ALA A 110 8.62 -33.00 -22.47
C ALA A 110 9.07 -32.03 -23.57
N ASP A 111 9.82 -32.52 -24.57
CA ASP A 111 10.28 -31.72 -25.72
C ASP A 111 9.09 -31.16 -26.51
N ARG A 112 8.07 -31.99 -26.79
CA ARG A 112 6.83 -31.55 -27.46
C ARG A 112 6.13 -30.45 -26.67
N ILE A 113 5.88 -30.66 -25.37
CA ILE A 113 5.26 -29.67 -24.48
C ILE A 113 6.06 -28.36 -24.47
N VAL A 114 7.39 -28.42 -24.45
CA VAL A 114 8.26 -27.23 -24.51
C VAL A 114 8.18 -26.54 -25.87
N THR A 115 8.10 -27.27 -26.99
CA THR A 115 7.93 -26.65 -28.32
C THR A 115 6.55 -26.03 -28.50
N GLU A 116 5.49 -26.68 -28.02
CA GLU A 116 4.10 -26.21 -28.09
C GLU A 116 3.90 -24.98 -27.20
N ALA A 117 4.41 -25.01 -25.97
CA ALA A 117 4.39 -23.85 -25.07
C ALA A 117 5.20 -22.66 -25.64
N LYS A 118 6.34 -22.91 -26.30
CA LYS A 118 7.10 -21.85 -27.00
C LYS A 118 6.32 -21.26 -28.18
N ALA A 119 5.69 -22.09 -29.00
CA ALA A 119 4.87 -21.63 -30.13
C ALA A 119 3.66 -20.81 -29.65
N SER A 120 2.95 -21.31 -28.64
CA SER A 120 1.82 -20.61 -28.00
C SER A 120 2.26 -19.28 -27.38
N ALA A 121 3.39 -19.25 -26.66
CA ALA A 121 3.94 -18.02 -26.09
C ALA A 121 4.34 -17.00 -27.15
N LEU A 122 4.95 -17.43 -28.27
CA LEU A 122 5.26 -16.54 -29.39
C LEU A 122 4.00 -15.92 -29.98
N LEU A 123 2.99 -16.74 -30.31
CA LEU A 123 1.70 -16.28 -30.82
C LEU A 123 1.00 -15.30 -29.84
N ALA A 124 1.05 -15.57 -28.54
CA ALA A 124 0.52 -14.66 -27.52
C ALA A 124 1.29 -13.33 -27.47
N THR A 125 2.63 -13.34 -27.58
CA THR A 125 3.41 -12.09 -27.65
C THR A 125 3.20 -11.32 -28.95
N GLU A 126 2.90 -11.99 -30.07
CA GLU A 126 2.56 -11.33 -31.33
C GLU A 126 1.15 -10.72 -31.30
N ALA A 127 0.17 -11.40 -30.72
CA ALA A 127 -1.16 -10.86 -30.48
C ALA A 127 -1.10 -9.62 -29.57
N ALA A 128 -0.46 -9.73 -28.41
CA ALA A 128 -0.29 -8.61 -27.47
C ALA A 128 0.50 -7.43 -28.09
N ARG A 129 1.43 -7.69 -29.02
CA ARG A 129 2.13 -6.63 -29.78
C ARG A 129 1.23 -5.93 -30.79
N LYS A 130 0.31 -6.64 -31.45
CA LYS A 130 -0.69 -6.05 -32.35
C LYS A 130 -1.69 -5.20 -31.57
N GLU A 131 -2.27 -5.76 -30.51
CA GLU A 131 -3.17 -5.04 -29.59
C GLU A 131 -2.50 -3.79 -29.00
N ALA A 132 -1.24 -3.87 -28.56
CA ALA A 132 -0.51 -2.71 -28.06
C ALA A 132 -0.19 -1.66 -29.14
N ALA A 133 -0.02 -2.07 -30.40
CA ALA A 133 0.15 -1.15 -31.52
C ALA A 133 -1.17 -0.45 -31.90
N GLU A 134 -2.28 -1.18 -31.90
CA GLU A 134 -3.63 -0.67 -32.17
C GLU A 134 -4.12 0.25 -31.04
N ALA A 135 -3.90 -0.12 -29.78
CA ALA A 135 -4.16 0.75 -28.64
C ALA A 135 -3.30 2.04 -28.69
N LYS A 136 -2.06 1.95 -29.18
CA LYS A 136 -1.20 3.12 -29.39
C LYS A 136 -1.71 4.03 -30.50
N THR A 137 -2.15 3.50 -31.64
CA THR A 137 -2.70 4.34 -32.73
C THR A 137 -4.04 4.97 -32.32
N GLN A 138 -4.90 4.25 -31.59
CA GLN A 138 -6.13 4.80 -31.00
C GLN A 138 -5.81 5.92 -29.98
N ALA A 139 -4.83 5.73 -29.09
CA ALA A 139 -4.39 6.78 -28.17
C ALA A 139 -3.85 8.02 -28.92
N GLN A 140 -3.14 7.82 -30.03
CA GLN A 140 -2.65 8.92 -30.87
C GLN A 140 -3.81 9.67 -31.54
N THR A 141 -4.80 8.99 -32.14
CA THR A 141 -5.94 9.67 -32.78
C THR A 141 -6.82 10.41 -31.76
N ILE A 142 -7.02 9.87 -30.55
CA ILE A 142 -7.72 10.56 -29.46
C ILE A 142 -6.97 11.82 -29.03
N VAL A 143 -5.64 11.74 -28.85
CA VAL A 143 -4.82 12.92 -28.50
C VAL A 143 -4.81 13.96 -29.62
N GLU A 144 -4.83 13.55 -30.89
CA GLU A 144 -4.95 14.47 -32.03
C GLU A 144 -6.33 15.12 -32.16
N ALA A 145 -7.42 14.38 -31.88
CA ALA A 145 -8.77 14.91 -31.83
C ALA A 145 -8.90 15.96 -30.72
N ALA A 146 -8.53 15.61 -29.48
CA ALA A 146 -8.54 16.53 -28.34
C ALA A 146 -7.67 17.78 -28.57
N ARG A 147 -6.55 17.67 -29.30
CA ARG A 147 -5.73 18.82 -29.71
C ARG A 147 -6.42 19.72 -30.74
N LYS A 148 -7.19 19.15 -31.68
CA LYS A 148 -7.99 19.92 -32.66
C LYS A 148 -9.13 20.65 -31.97
N GLU A 149 -9.91 19.95 -31.14
CA GLU A 149 -11.00 20.51 -30.34
C GLU A 149 -10.51 21.64 -29.42
N ALA A 150 -9.40 21.44 -28.71
CA ALA A 150 -8.78 22.47 -27.88
C ALA A 150 -8.32 23.69 -28.69
N ALA A 151 -7.74 23.48 -29.89
CA ALA A 151 -7.34 24.57 -30.77
C ALA A 151 -8.53 25.32 -31.39
N GLU A 152 -9.66 24.64 -31.62
CA GLU A 152 -10.91 25.25 -32.08
C GLU A 152 -11.60 26.04 -30.98
N LEU A 153 -11.67 25.51 -29.75
CA LEU A 153 -12.17 26.23 -28.57
C LEU A 153 -11.31 27.46 -28.25
N LEU A 154 -9.98 27.37 -28.38
CA LEU A 154 -9.08 28.52 -28.24
C LEU A 154 -9.31 29.58 -29.33
N ARG A 155 -9.57 29.18 -30.59
CA ARG A 155 -9.94 30.14 -31.65
C ARG A 155 -11.32 30.77 -31.40
N ALA A 156 -12.31 30.00 -30.97
CA ALA A 156 -13.65 30.48 -30.68
C ALA A 156 -13.65 31.49 -29.52
N THR A 157 -12.96 31.16 -28.42
CA THR A 157 -12.81 32.08 -27.27
C THR A 157 -11.98 33.32 -27.61
N GLN A 158 -10.95 33.21 -28.46
CA GLN A 158 -10.22 34.38 -28.98
C GLN A 158 -11.10 35.25 -29.88
N ALA A 159 -11.93 34.66 -30.75
CA ALA A 159 -12.86 35.41 -31.60
C ALA A 159 -13.92 36.14 -30.76
N GLN A 160 -14.53 35.46 -29.79
CA GLN A 160 -15.45 36.06 -28.83
C GLN A 160 -14.79 37.17 -28.00
N ALA A 161 -13.54 37.00 -27.56
CA ALA A 161 -12.80 38.04 -26.86
C ALA A 161 -12.51 39.25 -27.75
N GLN A 162 -12.13 39.06 -29.01
CA GLN A 162 -11.94 40.16 -29.97
C GLN A 162 -13.26 40.87 -30.32
N GLU A 163 -14.37 40.15 -30.40
CA GLU A 163 -15.70 40.74 -30.61
C GLU A 163 -16.17 41.52 -29.38
N ALA A 164 -15.96 40.98 -28.17
CA ALA A 164 -16.24 41.69 -26.92
C ALA A 164 -15.38 42.95 -26.76
N VAL A 165 -14.10 42.91 -27.15
CA VAL A 165 -13.23 44.10 -27.20
C VAL A 165 -13.77 45.12 -28.21
N LYS A 166 -14.10 44.72 -29.45
CA LYS A 166 -14.68 45.63 -30.46
C LYS A 166 -16.05 46.20 -30.05
N ALA A 167 -16.84 45.45 -29.30
CA ALA A 167 -18.10 45.93 -28.72
C ALA A 167 -17.84 46.93 -27.59
N ALA A 168 -16.83 46.68 -26.74
CA ALA A 168 -16.41 47.61 -25.69
C ALA A 168 -15.77 48.89 -26.25
N GLU A 169 -15.00 48.80 -27.34
CA GLU A 169 -14.45 49.94 -28.09
C GLU A 169 -15.59 50.82 -28.62
N ARG A 170 -16.56 50.26 -29.34
CA ARG A 170 -17.75 50.99 -29.81
C ARG A 170 -18.59 51.58 -28.66
N ALA A 171 -18.67 50.88 -27.53
CA ALA A 171 -19.35 51.37 -26.33
C ALA A 171 -18.57 52.51 -25.65
N ALA A 172 -17.23 52.53 -25.76
CA ALA A 172 -16.39 53.63 -25.31
C ALA A 172 -16.46 54.83 -26.27
N GLU A 173 -16.40 54.61 -27.58
CA GLU A 173 -16.60 55.63 -28.62
C GLU A 173 -17.95 56.33 -28.48
N THR A 174 -19.04 55.58 -28.33
CA THR A 174 -20.38 56.17 -28.15
C THR A 174 -20.51 56.92 -26.83
N ARG A 175 -19.90 56.45 -25.73
CA ARG A 175 -19.82 57.20 -24.47
C ARG A 175 -18.96 58.46 -24.57
N MET A 176 -17.84 58.42 -25.30
CA MET A 176 -17.01 59.61 -25.54
C MET A 176 -17.73 60.63 -26.42
N ALA A 177 -18.45 60.20 -27.46
CA ALA A 177 -19.27 61.07 -28.29
C ALA A 177 -20.48 61.64 -27.53
N GLN A 178 -21.05 60.90 -26.56
CA GLN A 178 -22.05 61.43 -25.62
C GLN A 178 -21.43 62.49 -24.71
N ALA A 179 -20.33 62.15 -24.03
CA ALA A 179 -19.62 63.07 -23.13
C ALA A 179 -19.12 64.35 -23.84
N GLN A 180 -18.71 64.25 -25.11
CA GLN A 180 -18.41 65.42 -25.96
C GLN A 180 -19.64 66.29 -26.16
N ARG A 181 -20.79 65.73 -26.57
CA ARG A 181 -22.04 66.48 -26.76
C ARG A 181 -22.64 67.02 -25.46
N ASP A 182 -22.41 66.36 -24.34
CA ASP A 182 -22.80 66.83 -23.00
C ASP A 182 -21.88 67.99 -22.56
N ALA A 183 -20.57 67.91 -22.84
CA ALA A 183 -19.62 69.00 -22.61
C ALA A 183 -19.88 70.20 -23.55
N GLU A 184 -20.22 69.97 -24.82
CA GLU A 184 -20.64 71.01 -25.76
C GLU A 184 -21.90 71.73 -25.26
N ARG A 185 -22.95 70.99 -24.84
CA ARG A 185 -24.14 71.58 -24.22
C ARG A 185 -23.82 72.34 -22.94
N MET A 186 -23.01 71.80 -22.03
CA MET A 186 -22.59 72.54 -20.83
C MET A 186 -21.78 73.81 -21.17
N MET A 187 -21.00 73.82 -22.26
CA MET A 187 -20.29 75.01 -22.74
C MET A 187 -21.21 76.02 -23.44
N GLU A 188 -22.30 75.56 -24.05
CA GLU A 188 -23.36 76.43 -24.59
C GLU A 188 -24.24 77.01 -23.47
N GLU A 189 -24.63 76.22 -22.48
CA GLU A 189 -25.32 76.65 -21.25
C GLU A 189 -24.45 77.63 -20.44
N ALA A 190 -23.14 77.39 -20.34
CA ALA A 190 -22.19 78.33 -19.76
C ALA A 190 -22.09 79.65 -20.56
N ARG A 191 -22.17 79.61 -21.89
CA ARG A 191 -22.22 80.83 -22.73
C ARG A 191 -23.53 81.60 -22.54
N HIS A 192 -24.67 80.92 -22.46
CA HIS A 192 -25.97 81.55 -22.24
C HIS A 192 -26.03 82.19 -20.85
N SER A 193 -25.66 81.47 -19.80
CA SER A 193 -25.61 82.03 -18.44
C SER A 193 -24.58 83.16 -18.30
N VAL A 194 -23.43 83.12 -18.99
CA VAL A 194 -22.51 84.27 -19.06
C VAL A 194 -23.13 85.45 -19.80
N ALA A 195 -23.91 85.24 -20.86
CA ALA A 195 -24.63 86.32 -21.55
C ALA A 195 -25.75 86.92 -20.68
N GLU A 196 -26.50 86.10 -19.93
CA GLU A 196 -27.50 86.56 -18.94
C GLU A 196 -26.83 87.34 -17.80
N ILE A 197 -25.67 86.90 -17.31
CA ILE A 197 -24.86 87.63 -16.31
C ILE A 197 -24.36 88.96 -16.88
N GLN A 198 -23.94 89.03 -18.14
CA GLN A 198 -23.59 90.30 -18.79
C GLN A 198 -24.82 91.21 -18.96
N GLN A 199 -25.97 90.68 -19.36
CA GLN A 199 -27.19 91.47 -19.55
C GLN A 199 -27.75 92.00 -18.22
N THR A 200 -27.72 91.20 -17.16
CA THR A 200 -28.12 91.64 -15.81
C THR A 200 -27.10 92.61 -15.20
N ALA A 201 -25.80 92.46 -15.48
CA ALA A 201 -24.80 93.47 -15.10
C ALA A 201 -25.03 94.81 -15.83
N LEU A 202 -25.39 94.79 -17.12
CA LEU A 202 -25.77 96.00 -17.86
C LEU A 202 -27.03 96.67 -17.27
N GLN A 203 -28.05 95.88 -16.93
CA GLN A 203 -29.25 96.39 -16.23
C GLN A 203 -28.91 96.98 -14.85
N GLN A 204 -27.98 96.39 -14.09
CA GLN A 204 -27.49 96.97 -12.83
C GLN A 204 -26.78 98.32 -13.07
N VAL A 205 -25.95 98.44 -14.12
CA VAL A 205 -25.32 99.72 -14.49
C VAL A 205 -26.37 100.78 -14.88
N GLU A 206 -27.44 100.39 -15.57
CA GLU A 206 -28.56 101.28 -15.92
C GLU A 206 -29.38 101.70 -14.68
N GLN A 207 -29.57 100.79 -13.72
CA GLN A 207 -30.15 101.10 -12.40
C GLN A 207 -29.24 102.04 -11.58
N PHE A 208 -27.93 101.85 -11.62
CA PHE A 208 -26.97 102.80 -11.01
C PHE A 208 -27.05 104.18 -11.69
N MET A 209 -27.13 104.25 -13.02
CA MET A 209 -27.33 105.51 -13.76
C MET A 209 -28.63 106.23 -13.36
N THR A 210 -29.75 105.51 -13.18
CA THR A 210 -31.01 106.11 -12.74
C THR A 210 -30.96 106.57 -11.28
N ASN A 211 -30.34 105.79 -10.39
CA ASN A 211 -30.08 106.20 -9.00
C ASN A 211 -29.18 107.44 -8.92
N ILE A 212 -28.15 107.55 -9.75
CA ILE A 212 -27.28 108.73 -9.85
C ILE A 212 -28.06 109.96 -10.32
N LYS A 213 -28.95 109.82 -11.32
CA LYS A 213 -29.86 110.92 -11.74
C LYS A 213 -30.79 111.36 -10.61
N ALA A 214 -31.42 110.42 -9.90
CA ALA A 214 -32.28 110.74 -8.77
C ALA A 214 -31.51 111.45 -7.64
N PHE A 215 -30.28 111.02 -7.36
CA PHE A 215 -29.38 111.67 -6.41
C PHE A 215 -29.02 113.10 -6.84
N MET A 216 -28.72 113.34 -8.13
CA MET A 216 -28.44 114.69 -8.64
C MET A 216 -29.65 115.64 -8.51
N SER A 217 -30.87 115.20 -8.87
CA SER A 217 -32.06 116.04 -8.69
C SER A 217 -32.38 116.32 -7.22
N ASN A 218 -32.07 115.38 -6.31
CA ASN A 218 -32.17 115.62 -4.88
C ASN A 218 -31.11 116.63 -4.38
N TRP A 219 -29.90 116.60 -4.95
CA TRP A 219 -28.83 117.56 -4.67
C TRP A 219 -29.17 118.98 -5.15
N GLU A 220 -29.87 119.13 -6.29
CA GLU A 220 -30.42 120.42 -6.75
C GLU A 220 -31.56 120.95 -5.86
N GLY A 221 -32.30 120.06 -5.18
CA GLY A 221 -33.22 120.45 -4.11
C GLY A 221 -32.47 120.95 -2.87
N LEU A 222 -31.40 120.24 -2.49
CA LEU A 222 -30.60 120.57 -1.32
C LEU A 222 -29.83 121.89 -1.48
N SER A 223 -29.27 122.18 -2.66
CA SER A 223 -28.60 123.46 -2.93
C SER A 223 -29.55 124.65 -2.84
N ARG A 224 -30.78 124.54 -3.36
CA ARG A 224 -31.81 125.59 -3.21
C ARG A 224 -32.22 125.79 -1.75
N SER A 225 -32.29 124.72 -0.95
CA SER A 225 -32.56 124.85 0.48
C SER A 225 -31.44 125.59 1.24
N LEU A 226 -30.19 125.43 0.81
CA LEU A 226 -29.04 126.18 1.33
C LEU A 226 -29.05 127.65 0.90
N GLU A 227 -29.47 127.98 -0.34
CA GLU A 227 -29.64 129.37 -0.78
C GLU A 227 -30.76 130.11 -0.03
N VAL A 228 -31.83 129.42 0.36
CA VAL A 228 -32.88 129.99 1.23
C VAL A 228 -32.33 130.22 2.63
N LEU A 229 -31.70 129.21 3.23
CA LEU A 229 -31.10 129.34 4.58
C LEU A 229 -30.03 130.43 4.66
N ALA A 230 -29.28 130.67 3.57
CA ALA A 230 -28.31 131.75 3.46
C ALA A 230 -28.95 133.15 3.36
N ARG A 231 -30.17 133.28 2.81
CA ARG A 231 -30.95 134.53 2.87
C ARG A 231 -31.48 134.78 4.28
N ASP A 232 -32.08 133.77 4.91
CA ASP A 232 -32.63 133.90 6.27
C ASP A 232 -31.52 134.30 7.27
N GLN A 233 -30.30 133.78 7.11
CA GLN A 233 -29.15 134.23 7.92
C GLN A 233 -28.67 135.65 7.60
N ALA A 234 -28.83 136.17 6.39
CA ALA A 234 -28.49 137.56 6.06
C ALA A 234 -29.47 138.54 6.72
N GLU A 235 -30.78 138.28 6.61
CA GLU A 235 -31.83 139.12 7.23
C GLU A 235 -31.77 139.06 8.78
N ALA A 236 -31.41 137.91 9.34
CA ALA A 236 -31.11 137.77 10.77
C ALA A 236 -29.89 138.60 11.20
N LEU A 237 -28.88 138.78 10.35
CA LEU A 237 -27.67 139.55 10.68
C LEU A 237 -27.90 141.07 10.57
N GLU A 238 -28.70 141.55 9.62
CA GLU A 238 -29.08 142.98 9.58
C GLU A 238 -29.94 143.38 10.79
N THR A 239 -30.91 142.54 11.19
CA THR A 239 -31.76 142.80 12.37
C THR A 239 -30.97 142.75 13.69
N ILE A 240 -29.96 141.89 13.80
CA ILE A 240 -29.00 141.89 14.93
C ILE A 240 -28.08 143.13 14.88
N ALA A 241 -27.69 143.61 13.70
CA ALA A 241 -26.86 144.81 13.58
C ALA A 241 -27.62 146.10 13.99
N GLY A 242 -28.89 146.23 13.58
CA GLY A 242 -29.74 147.37 13.96
C GLY A 242 -30.01 147.42 15.46
N THR A 243 -30.51 146.33 16.03
CA THR A 243 -30.82 146.24 17.48
C THR A 243 -29.59 146.42 18.36
N ARG A 244 -28.40 146.00 17.89
CA ARG A 244 -27.14 146.22 18.62
C ARG A 244 -26.78 147.70 18.75
N ALA A 245 -27.09 148.54 17.76
CA ALA A 245 -26.76 149.97 17.81
C ALA A 245 -27.60 150.72 18.86
N GLU A 246 -28.90 150.46 18.95
CA GLU A 246 -29.80 151.07 19.95
C GLU A 246 -29.47 150.64 21.38
N VAL A 247 -29.02 149.39 21.58
CA VAL A 247 -28.56 148.89 22.89
C VAL A 247 -27.24 149.54 23.32
N GLU A 248 -26.40 149.97 22.37
CA GLU A 248 -25.10 150.60 22.64
C GLU A 248 -25.21 152.11 22.97
N SER A 249 -26.31 152.79 22.58
CA SER A 249 -26.55 154.20 22.92
C SER A 249 -27.23 154.42 24.28
N ASP A 250 -28.27 153.65 24.60
CA ASP A 250 -29.23 154.07 25.64
C ASP A 250 -29.16 153.28 26.95
N VAL A 251 -28.72 152.01 26.94
CA VAL A 251 -28.99 151.08 28.06
C VAL A 251 -27.75 150.73 28.90
N LEU A 252 -26.60 150.53 28.27
CA LEU A 252 -25.41 149.97 28.94
C LEU A 252 -24.77 150.84 30.06
N PRO A 253 -24.82 152.20 30.06
CA PRO A 253 -24.10 152.99 31.05
C PRO A 253 -24.95 153.63 32.17
N LEU A 254 -26.27 153.40 32.24
CA LEU A 254 -27.06 153.73 33.45
C LEU A 254 -27.07 152.55 34.43
N LEU A 255 -27.23 151.33 33.91
CA LEU A 255 -27.30 150.10 34.73
C LEU A 255 -25.92 149.60 35.25
N ARG A 256 -24.89 150.45 35.19
CA ARG A 256 -23.60 150.25 35.90
C ARG A 256 -23.44 151.15 37.12
N ASP A 257 -24.36 152.08 37.39
CA ASP A 257 -24.40 152.84 38.66
C ASP A 257 -24.55 151.89 39.84
N LEU A 258 -25.56 151.00 39.75
CA LEU A 258 -25.78 149.98 40.75
C LEU A 258 -24.84 148.80 40.54
N LEU A 259 -23.72 148.91 41.24
CA LEU A 259 -23.22 147.92 42.19
C LEU A 259 -22.86 146.51 41.63
N ARG A 260 -21.70 145.91 41.97
CA ARG A 260 -21.15 145.76 43.34
C ARG A 260 -22.14 145.07 44.31
N GLY A 261 -23.25 144.52 43.82
CA GLY A 261 -24.38 144.12 44.64
C GLY A 261 -25.21 143.02 43.98
N LEU A 262 -25.04 141.80 44.51
CA LEU A 262 -25.80 140.58 44.18
C LEU A 262 -25.52 140.05 42.76
N ARG A 263 -24.66 139.03 42.51
CA ARG A 263 -24.35 137.75 43.19
C ARG A 263 -25.40 136.65 42.96
N ALA A 264 -24.95 135.57 42.29
CA ALA A 264 -25.60 134.26 42.12
C ALA A 264 -26.91 134.24 41.30
N GLY A 265 -27.28 133.11 40.68
CA GLY A 265 -26.57 131.84 40.53
C GLY A 265 -27.51 130.64 40.35
N ALA A 266 -26.93 129.45 40.09
CA ALA A 266 -27.57 128.20 39.65
C ALA A 266 -28.14 128.24 38.21
N ASP A 267 -28.00 127.26 37.32
CA ASP A 267 -27.77 125.78 37.36
C ASP A 267 -29.05 124.91 37.27
N ILE A 268 -28.82 123.65 36.85
CA ILE A 268 -29.78 122.56 36.58
C ILE A 268 -30.47 122.69 35.20
N GLY A 269 -30.54 121.66 34.34
CA GLY A 269 -30.00 120.29 34.41
C GLY A 269 -31.00 119.22 33.94
N LEU A 270 -30.53 117.97 33.73
CA LEU A 270 -31.32 116.78 33.30
C LEU A 270 -31.78 116.85 31.81
N ARG A 271 -32.15 115.77 31.11
CA ARG A 271 -32.31 114.34 31.48
C ARG A 271 -32.16 113.40 30.27
N GLU A 272 -31.80 112.14 30.52
CA GLU A 272 -31.96 110.97 29.62
C GLU A 272 -33.45 110.56 29.46
N PRO A 273 -33.85 109.76 28.45
CA PRO A 273 -33.91 108.30 28.66
C PRO A 273 -33.74 107.38 27.41
N ALA A 274 -33.40 106.11 27.67
CA ALA A 274 -33.57 104.98 26.73
C ALA A 274 -35.05 104.48 26.64
N PRO A 275 -35.37 103.49 25.78
CA PRO A 275 -35.37 102.10 26.25
C PRO A 275 -34.94 101.02 25.21
N ALA A 276 -34.69 99.79 25.70
CA ALA A 276 -34.57 98.55 24.90
C ALA A 276 -35.91 97.78 24.85
N PRO A 277 -36.06 96.68 24.08
CA PRO A 277 -35.73 95.35 24.64
C PRO A 277 -35.36 94.21 23.64
N ALA A 278 -34.79 93.11 24.18
CA ALA A 278 -34.90 91.69 23.78
C ALA A 278 -34.51 91.23 22.32
N ALA A 279 -34.06 89.99 22.07
CA ALA A 279 -33.96 88.79 22.90
C ALA A 279 -32.66 87.96 22.64
N ALA A 280 -32.39 87.00 23.53
CA ALA A 280 -31.33 85.96 23.45
C ALA A 280 -31.90 84.66 22.79
N PRO A 281 -31.19 83.48 22.69
CA PRO A 281 -29.91 83.09 23.31
C PRO A 281 -28.94 82.21 22.44
N SER A 282 -27.83 81.78 23.09
CA SER A 282 -26.82 80.76 22.69
C SER A 282 -27.25 79.31 23.07
N PRO A 283 -26.41 78.22 22.99
CA PRO A 283 -25.12 77.95 22.34
C PRO A 283 -25.34 76.85 21.22
N PRO A 284 -24.85 75.57 21.16
CA PRO A 284 -23.68 74.79 21.67
C PRO A 284 -22.78 74.19 20.52
N PRO A 285 -21.75 73.33 20.81
CA PRO A 285 -20.83 72.75 19.80
C PRO A 285 -21.05 71.24 19.43
N PRO A 286 -20.08 70.30 19.55
CA PRO A 286 -19.35 69.67 18.43
C PRO A 286 -19.78 68.18 18.10
N PRO A 287 -19.08 67.37 17.26
CA PRO A 287 -19.66 66.17 16.62
C PRO A 287 -19.53 64.88 17.46
N PRO A 288 -20.21 63.78 17.01
CA PRO A 288 -19.46 62.51 16.91
C PRO A 288 -19.82 61.59 15.72
N LYS A 289 -18.89 60.66 15.45
CA LYS A 289 -19.08 59.34 14.77
C LYS A 289 -20.03 58.45 15.60
N PRO A 290 -20.71 57.37 15.09
CA PRO A 290 -20.01 56.23 14.47
C PRO A 290 -20.74 55.28 13.48
N ALA A 291 -19.91 54.40 12.88
CA ALA A 291 -20.14 53.00 12.49
C ALA A 291 -21.52 52.48 12.01
N ALA A 292 -21.50 51.93 10.79
CA ALA A 292 -22.33 50.79 10.38
C ALA A 292 -21.45 49.77 9.62
N ALA A 293 -21.86 48.50 9.62
CA ALA A 293 -21.04 47.35 9.18
C ALA A 293 -20.86 47.26 7.64
N PRO A 294 -20.00 46.34 7.18
CA PRO A 294 -20.56 45.13 6.57
C PRO A 294 -20.37 43.87 7.44
N PRO A 295 -21.34 42.93 7.44
CA PRO A 295 -21.26 41.68 8.19
C PRO A 295 -20.37 40.63 7.48
N ALA A 296 -20.06 39.54 8.20
CA ALA A 296 -19.20 38.46 7.73
C ALA A 296 -19.93 37.38 6.89
N ARG A 297 -19.12 36.44 6.36
CA ARG A 297 -19.43 35.14 5.70
C ARG A 297 -19.56 35.16 4.16
N PRO A 298 -19.40 33.99 3.47
CA PRO A 298 -18.99 32.67 3.98
C PRO A 298 -17.70 32.11 3.34
N ALA A 299 -17.26 30.98 3.90
CA ALA A 299 -16.12 30.18 3.47
C ALA A 299 -16.21 29.65 2.03
N VAL A 300 -15.04 29.54 1.38
CA VAL A 300 -14.82 28.60 0.29
C VAL A 300 -14.58 27.21 0.89
N ARG A 301 -15.53 26.30 0.68
CA ARG A 301 -15.23 24.89 0.34
C ARG A 301 -15.06 24.86 -1.19
N GLU A 302 -14.35 23.92 -1.84
CA GLU A 302 -14.36 22.47 -1.61
C GLU A 302 -12.98 21.81 -1.98
N PRO A 303 -12.79 20.51 -2.35
CA PRO A 303 -11.84 19.70 -1.56
C PRO A 303 -10.73 18.93 -2.32
N ALA A 304 -9.84 18.33 -1.50
CA ALA A 304 -9.14 17.06 -1.73
C ALA A 304 -7.99 16.96 -2.77
N ALA A 305 -7.25 15.85 -2.66
CA ALA A 305 -6.04 15.44 -3.40
C ALA A 305 -4.79 16.33 -3.20
N ALA A 306 -3.58 15.79 -2.94
CA ALA A 306 -3.18 14.43 -2.61
C ALA A 306 -1.90 14.43 -1.73
N PRO A 307 -1.68 13.42 -0.85
CA PRO A 307 -0.49 13.34 0.00
C PRO A 307 0.77 12.90 -0.77
N SER A 308 1.94 13.32 -0.27
CA SER A 308 3.25 13.00 -0.85
C SER A 308 3.64 11.52 -0.71
N ALA A 309 4.30 10.96 -1.73
CA ALA A 309 4.87 9.61 -1.68
C ALA A 309 6.30 9.54 -2.27
N ARG A 310 7.30 9.60 -1.37
CA ARG A 310 8.60 8.92 -1.47
C ARG A 310 8.63 7.92 -0.29
N PRO A 311 9.47 6.85 -0.25
CA PRO A 311 10.82 6.80 -0.81
C PRO A 311 11.24 5.52 -1.55
N ALA A 312 12.48 5.58 -2.07
CA ALA A 312 13.44 4.51 -2.35
C ALA A 312 13.00 3.02 -2.31
N ALA A 313 13.16 2.35 -3.45
CA ALA A 313 13.53 0.93 -3.50
C ALA A 313 15.06 0.79 -3.45
N ARG A 314 15.56 -0.31 -2.86
CA ARG A 314 16.99 -0.61 -2.65
C ARG A 314 17.29 -1.99 -3.23
N GLU A 315 18.48 -2.20 -3.78
CA GLU A 315 18.97 -3.55 -4.11
C GLU A 315 19.05 -4.43 -2.86
N PRO A 316 19.07 -5.76 -3.05
CA PRO A 316 20.29 -6.48 -2.67
C PRO A 316 20.85 -7.38 -3.77
N ALA A 317 22.17 -7.44 -3.84
CA ALA A 317 22.95 -8.23 -4.80
C ALA A 317 22.75 -9.75 -4.66
N ALA A 318 22.87 -10.46 -5.77
CA ALA A 318 23.08 -11.91 -5.79
C ALA A 318 24.57 -12.23 -5.59
N ALA A 319 24.91 -12.94 -4.51
CA ALA A 319 26.27 -13.37 -4.23
C ALA A 319 26.54 -14.77 -4.81
N SER A 320 27.36 -14.84 -5.85
CA SER A 320 27.77 -16.09 -6.50
C SER A 320 29.17 -16.52 -6.07
N HIS A 321 29.31 -17.73 -5.51
CA HIS A 321 30.62 -18.37 -5.32
C HIS A 321 30.63 -19.82 -5.88
N PRO A 322 31.75 -20.29 -6.45
CA PRO A 322 31.80 -21.51 -7.26
C PRO A 322 32.08 -22.80 -6.46
N PRO A 323 31.82 -23.98 -7.04
CA PRO A 323 32.18 -25.28 -6.47
C PRO A 323 33.58 -25.77 -6.89
N THR A 324 34.24 -26.55 -6.02
CA THR A 324 35.49 -27.29 -6.29
C THR A 324 35.42 -28.68 -5.60
N PRO A 325 35.97 -29.80 -6.15
CA PRO A 325 35.44 -31.15 -5.87
C PRO A 325 36.38 -32.15 -5.14
N SER A 326 35.87 -33.38 -4.92
CA SER A 326 36.55 -34.67 -4.60
C SER A 326 36.95 -34.92 -3.11
N GLN A 327 36.30 -35.84 -2.37
CA GLN A 327 36.51 -37.33 -2.26
C GLN A 327 37.66 -37.75 -1.30
N PRO A 328 37.68 -38.99 -0.71
CA PRO A 328 36.61 -39.89 -0.24
C PRO A 328 36.93 -40.52 1.17
N VAL A 329 36.44 -41.76 1.46
CA VAL A 329 36.85 -42.77 2.51
C VAL A 329 35.90 -43.07 3.71
N SER A 330 35.25 -44.24 3.61
CA SER A 330 34.87 -45.34 4.54
C SER A 330 34.58 -45.22 6.07
N PRO A 331 33.66 -46.08 6.61
CA PRO A 331 33.31 -46.31 8.05
C PRO A 331 34.20 -47.43 8.71
N PRO A 332 33.99 -48.04 9.93
CA PRO A 332 32.74 -48.19 10.75
C PRO A 332 32.83 -48.33 12.31
N LYS A 333 31.70 -48.77 12.93
CA LYS A 333 31.43 -49.28 14.32
C LYS A 333 31.07 -48.26 15.42
N GLY A 334 30.18 -48.68 16.36
CA GLY A 334 29.97 -48.04 17.67
C GLY A 334 28.52 -48.03 18.18
N VAL A 335 28.03 -49.11 18.81
CA VAL A 335 26.64 -49.23 19.30
C VAL A 335 26.50 -48.66 20.72
N GLN A 336 25.55 -47.74 20.96
CA GLN A 336 24.43 -47.89 21.95
C GLN A 336 23.56 -46.62 22.11
N PRO A 337 22.30 -46.75 22.60
CA PRO A 337 21.34 -45.65 22.67
C PRO A 337 21.33 -44.89 24.02
N VAL A 338 21.09 -43.58 23.97
CA VAL A 338 20.79 -42.75 25.15
C VAL A 338 19.41 -42.10 24.97
N ARG A 339 18.66 -41.95 26.07
CA ARG A 339 17.29 -41.39 26.09
C ARG A 339 17.27 -39.91 25.66
N PRO A 340 16.15 -39.42 25.06
CA PRO A 340 15.97 -38.00 24.84
C PRO A 340 15.76 -37.26 26.17
N SER A 341 16.50 -36.15 26.36
CA SER A 341 16.18 -35.14 27.36
C SER A 341 14.99 -34.27 26.90
N PRO A 342 14.24 -33.63 27.83
CA PRO A 342 13.01 -32.91 27.51
C PRO A 342 13.24 -31.60 26.75
N ALA A 343 12.18 -31.11 26.11
CA ALA A 343 12.19 -29.90 25.30
C ALA A 343 12.36 -28.61 26.14
N PRO A 344 12.94 -27.54 25.57
CA PRO A 344 12.82 -26.19 26.13
C PRO A 344 11.35 -25.73 26.07
N ALA A 345 10.93 -24.98 27.10
CA ALA A 345 9.56 -24.46 27.18
C ALA A 345 9.31 -23.34 26.15
N PRO A 346 8.07 -23.19 25.63
CA PRO A 346 7.74 -22.15 24.66
C PRO A 346 7.75 -20.75 25.28
N GLU A 347 8.32 -19.81 24.55
CA GLU A 347 8.39 -18.39 24.89
C GLU A 347 6.99 -17.73 24.85
N ARG A 348 6.62 -17.00 25.91
CA ARG A 348 5.31 -16.33 26.01
C ARG A 348 5.36 -14.90 25.48
N VAL A 349 4.55 -14.63 24.45
CA VAL A 349 4.09 -13.27 24.07
C VAL A 349 2.58 -13.33 23.77
N PRO A 350 1.85 -12.19 23.71
CA PRO A 350 0.78 -11.95 24.69
C PRO A 350 -0.63 -12.29 24.19
N ALA A 351 -1.58 -12.31 25.13
CA ALA A 351 -2.99 -12.52 24.82
C ALA A 351 -3.59 -11.35 24.02
N GLY A 352 -4.23 -11.67 22.89
CA GLY A 352 -4.97 -10.71 22.07
C GLY A 352 -5.95 -11.42 21.13
N ALA A 353 -7.25 -11.27 21.42
CA ALA A 353 -8.40 -11.90 20.75
C ALA A 353 -8.40 -13.46 20.73
N ALA A 354 -9.48 -14.05 21.26
CA ALA A 354 -9.68 -15.50 21.25
C ALA A 354 -10.10 -15.99 19.85
N GLN A 355 -9.12 -16.26 18.98
CA GLN A 355 -9.36 -16.93 17.69
C GLN A 355 -9.60 -18.42 17.92
N ALA A 356 -10.69 -18.95 17.35
CA ALA A 356 -11.04 -20.36 17.48
C ALA A 356 -10.09 -21.23 16.62
N GLN A 357 -9.08 -21.78 17.29
CA GLN A 357 -8.16 -22.79 16.75
C GLN A 357 -8.77 -24.19 16.93
N GLY A 358 -8.79 -24.98 15.87
CA GLY A 358 -9.16 -26.40 15.89
C GLY A 358 -8.07 -27.25 15.26
N GLU A 359 -7.92 -28.48 15.74
CA GLU A 359 -6.96 -29.46 15.22
C GLU A 359 -7.71 -30.57 14.49
N ILE A 360 -7.36 -30.80 13.22
CA ILE A 360 -7.91 -31.91 12.42
C ILE A 360 -6.83 -32.95 12.21
N VAL A 361 -7.06 -34.15 12.75
CA VAL A 361 -6.18 -35.31 12.57
C VAL A 361 -6.84 -36.27 11.57
N VAL A 362 -6.11 -36.65 10.52
CA VAL A 362 -6.61 -37.57 9.47
C VAL A 362 -5.66 -38.75 9.26
N SER A 363 -6.23 -39.95 9.16
CA SER A 363 -5.52 -41.21 8.95
C SER A 363 -6.46 -42.21 8.24
N PRO A 364 -5.96 -43.06 7.32
CA PRO A 364 -4.62 -43.09 6.76
C PRO A 364 -4.47 -42.13 5.55
N VAL A 365 -3.28 -41.58 5.38
CA VAL A 365 -2.88 -40.74 4.22
C VAL A 365 -1.64 -41.36 3.58
N GLY A 366 -1.78 -41.84 2.34
CA GLY A 366 -0.76 -42.64 1.65
C GLY A 366 0.35 -41.84 0.96
N SER A 367 0.26 -40.51 0.93
CA SER A 367 1.29 -39.65 0.33
C SER A 367 1.24 -38.22 0.87
N TYR A 368 2.41 -37.57 0.94
CA TYR A 368 2.51 -36.13 1.19
C TYR A 368 1.75 -35.28 0.15
N LEU A 369 1.59 -35.79 -1.09
CA LEU A 369 0.79 -35.13 -2.13
C LEU A 369 -0.73 -35.24 -1.87
N GLN A 370 -1.18 -36.26 -1.12
CA GLN A 370 -2.55 -36.34 -0.62
C GLN A 370 -2.73 -35.40 0.59
N ALA A 371 -1.73 -35.34 1.48
CA ALA A 371 -1.71 -34.41 2.62
C ALA A 371 -1.84 -32.95 2.18
N SER A 372 -1.03 -32.50 1.21
CA SER A 372 -1.07 -31.11 0.73
C SER A 372 -2.41 -30.79 0.03
N ARG A 373 -2.94 -31.71 -0.79
CA ARG A 373 -4.28 -31.58 -1.37
C ARG A 373 -5.38 -31.47 -0.30
N LEU A 374 -5.29 -32.23 0.79
CA LEU A 374 -6.28 -32.18 1.87
C LEU A 374 -6.20 -30.85 2.63
N VAL A 375 -5.00 -30.33 2.92
CA VAL A 375 -4.83 -28.97 3.46
C VAL A 375 -5.44 -27.91 2.53
N THR A 376 -5.22 -28.02 1.22
CA THR A 376 -5.81 -27.12 0.20
C THR A 376 -7.33 -27.29 0.04
N ALA A 377 -7.91 -28.42 0.44
CA ALA A 377 -9.35 -28.61 0.50
C ALA A 377 -9.93 -27.98 1.78
N VAL A 378 -9.30 -28.21 2.93
CA VAL A 378 -9.72 -27.61 4.22
C VAL A 378 -9.63 -26.08 4.16
N SER A 379 -8.60 -25.51 3.50
CA SER A 379 -8.49 -24.05 3.29
C SER A 379 -9.50 -23.46 2.29
N LYS A 380 -10.42 -24.25 1.75
CA LYS A 380 -11.54 -23.80 0.88
C LYS A 380 -12.91 -23.97 1.54
N ILE A 381 -12.97 -24.51 2.76
CA ILE A 381 -14.21 -24.63 3.52
C ILE A 381 -14.61 -23.23 4.00
N LYS A 382 -15.87 -22.85 3.78
CA LYS A 382 -16.44 -21.56 4.24
C LYS A 382 -16.27 -21.44 5.76
N GLY A 383 -15.72 -20.32 6.22
CA GLY A 383 -15.40 -20.08 7.65
C GLY A 383 -14.00 -20.52 8.09
N VAL A 384 -13.20 -21.18 7.23
CA VAL A 384 -11.78 -21.45 7.51
C VAL A 384 -10.92 -20.29 7.00
N LYS A 385 -10.23 -19.61 7.93
CA LYS A 385 -9.33 -18.49 7.64
C LYS A 385 -7.98 -18.95 7.11
N THR A 386 -7.39 -19.95 7.77
CA THR A 386 -6.14 -20.60 7.35
C THR A 386 -6.13 -22.06 7.80
N ALA A 387 -5.67 -22.96 6.93
CA ALA A 387 -5.32 -24.33 7.29
C ALA A 387 -3.81 -24.53 7.07
N ARG A 388 -3.11 -25.09 8.07
CA ARG A 388 -1.66 -25.34 8.02
C ARG A 388 -1.33 -26.76 8.44
N LEU A 389 -0.52 -27.46 7.66
CA LEU A 389 0.04 -28.75 8.06
C LEU A 389 0.99 -28.55 9.25
N ARG A 390 0.66 -29.11 10.42
CA ARG A 390 1.53 -29.14 11.60
C ARG A 390 2.52 -30.31 11.51
N ALA A 391 2.03 -31.49 11.14
CA ALA A 391 2.84 -32.71 11.08
C ALA A 391 2.34 -33.69 10.00
N TYR A 392 3.28 -34.46 9.44
CA TYR A 392 3.01 -35.66 8.65
C TYR A 392 3.98 -36.76 9.12
N SER A 393 3.46 -37.86 9.69
CA SER A 393 4.29 -39.00 10.08
C SER A 393 3.48 -40.28 10.14
N LYS A 394 4.10 -41.42 9.79
CA LYS A 394 3.47 -42.77 9.85
C LYS A 394 2.11 -42.88 9.15
N GLY A 395 1.87 -42.10 8.10
CA GLY A 395 0.59 -42.07 7.37
C GLY A 395 -0.53 -41.26 8.06
N MET A 396 -0.21 -40.50 9.12
CA MET A 396 -1.13 -39.57 9.78
C MET A 396 -0.75 -38.13 9.45
N ILE A 397 -1.75 -37.25 9.32
CA ILE A 397 -1.57 -35.80 9.26
C ILE A 397 -2.26 -35.10 10.44
N THR A 398 -1.64 -34.01 10.89
CA THR A 398 -2.25 -33.03 11.79
C THR A 398 -2.32 -31.69 11.06
N ILE A 399 -3.51 -31.12 10.95
CA ILE A 399 -3.78 -29.81 10.34
C ILE A 399 -4.31 -28.87 11.42
N ASP A 400 -3.64 -27.71 11.55
CA ASP A 400 -4.10 -26.61 12.38
C ASP A 400 -5.05 -25.73 11.55
N VAL A 401 -6.24 -25.48 12.07
CA VAL A 401 -7.29 -24.72 11.41
C VAL A 401 -7.68 -23.53 12.27
N LEU A 402 -7.54 -22.33 11.71
CA LEU A 402 -8.10 -21.11 12.28
C LEU A 402 -9.47 -20.85 11.64
N THR A 403 -10.50 -20.75 12.46
CA THR A 403 -11.87 -20.43 12.03
C THR A 403 -12.21 -18.97 12.27
N GLU A 404 -13.02 -18.37 11.39
CA GLU A 404 -13.46 -16.97 11.51
C GLU A 404 -14.63 -16.79 12.47
N GLU A 405 -15.51 -17.80 12.53
CA GLU A 405 -16.62 -17.90 13.47
C GLU A 405 -16.35 -19.03 14.48
N GLY A 406 -16.83 -18.88 15.71
CA GLY A 406 -16.36 -19.70 16.83
C GLY A 406 -16.80 -21.17 16.75
N THR A 407 -15.83 -22.07 16.56
CA THR A 407 -15.89 -23.55 16.68
C THR A 407 -16.23 -24.30 15.39
N LEU A 408 -15.41 -25.32 15.07
CA LEU A 408 -15.62 -26.24 13.94
C LEU A 408 -16.97 -27.01 13.95
N ALA A 409 -17.69 -27.02 15.07
CA ALA A 409 -18.91 -27.79 15.26
C ALA A 409 -20.11 -27.34 14.40
N GLY A 410 -20.08 -26.14 13.82
CA GLY A 410 -21.12 -25.65 12.91
C GLY A 410 -20.98 -26.08 11.44
N ILE A 411 -19.86 -26.70 11.06
CA ILE A 411 -19.54 -26.97 9.65
C ILE A 411 -20.17 -28.30 9.21
N GLY A 412 -21.48 -28.31 8.94
CA GLY A 412 -22.17 -29.49 8.39
C GLY A 412 -23.70 -29.48 8.37
N ALA A 413 -24.36 -28.32 8.41
CA ALA A 413 -25.82 -28.21 8.48
C ALA A 413 -26.40 -27.14 7.51
N ASP A 414 -26.14 -27.34 6.22
CA ASP A 414 -26.86 -26.79 5.05
C ASP A 414 -26.54 -27.69 3.82
#